data_AF-A0A0L0KFP3-F1
#
_entry.id   AF-A0A0L0KFP3-F1
#
_cell.length_a   1.000
_cell.length_b   1.000
_cell.length_c   1.000
_cell.angle_alpha   90.00
_cell.angle_beta   90.00
_cell.angle_gamma   90.00
#
_symmetry.space_group_name_H-M   'P 1'
#
loop_
_entity.id
_entity.type
_entity.pdbx_description
1 polymer ?
#
loop_
_entity_poly.entity_id
_entity_poly.type
_entity_poly.pdbx_seq_one_letter_code
_entity_poly.pdbx_strand_id
1 'polypeptide(L)'
;MGDRFQVIVDLEAGEAEVARLKERVVGWLVGEGIVVTDGSGYTAGPGWARAVDDDGDHEPSGGLAVHVGRGGFHSGADMPEAAVCPRCAAATTLDDDAWSRFSDAMQTWHDTGAASVECPACAAPVPVPEWGWDGPPLAFGHLGLEFWNWPDFSDAFRARITDVLEGHRTAYLWGKI
;
A
#
# COMPACT_ATOMS: atom_id res chain seq x y z
N MET A 1 19.66 7.25 13.36
CA MET A 1 18.53 6.29 13.49
C MET A 1 17.39 6.97 12.78
N GLY A 2 16.88 6.38 11.69
CA GLY A 2 15.84 7.00 10.84
C GLY A 2 14.53 6.26 11.03
N ASP A 3 13.42 6.99 10.95
CA ASP A 3 12.07 6.43 11.08
C ASP A 3 11.77 5.55 9.88
N ARG A 4 11.08 4.43 10.13
CA ARG A 4 10.71 3.46 9.11
C ARG A 4 9.20 3.35 9.06
N PHE A 5 8.67 3.00 7.90
CA PHE A 5 7.25 2.74 7.75
C PHE A 5 7.01 1.55 6.83
N GLN A 6 5.90 0.87 7.08
CA GLN A 6 5.38 -0.23 6.27
C GLN A 6 3.95 0.12 5.87
N VAL A 7 3.63 0.01 4.59
CA VAL A 7 2.28 0.32 4.07
C VAL A 7 1.67 -0.93 3.46
N ILE A 8 0.43 -1.24 3.84
CA ILE A 8 -0.41 -2.21 3.12
C ILE A 8 -1.52 -1.43 2.43
N VAL A 9 -1.57 -1.52 1.10
CA VAL A 9 -2.52 -0.78 0.26
C VAL A 9 -3.51 -1.75 -0.36
N ASP A 10 -4.81 -1.46 -0.20
CA ASP A 10 -5.87 -2.17 -0.93
C ASP A 10 -5.96 -1.61 -2.36
N LEU A 11 -5.67 -2.47 -3.35
CA LEU A 11 -5.63 -2.08 -4.76
C LEU A 11 -7.00 -2.16 -5.44
N GLU A 12 -7.98 -2.77 -4.80
CA GLU A 12 -9.28 -3.09 -5.40
C GLU A 12 -10.42 -2.30 -4.76
N ALA A 13 -10.24 -1.82 -3.53
CA ALA A 13 -11.19 -0.94 -2.87
C ALA A 13 -11.52 0.30 -3.72
N GLY A 14 -12.81 0.46 -4.03
CA GLY A 14 -13.36 1.69 -4.61
C GLY A 14 -13.81 2.72 -3.58
N GLU A 15 -14.12 3.94 -4.04
CA GLU A 15 -14.61 5.03 -3.18
C GLU A 15 -15.87 4.68 -2.38
N ALA A 16 -16.76 3.87 -2.95
CA ALA A 16 -18.02 3.51 -2.32
C ALA A 16 -17.87 2.56 -1.12
N GLU A 17 -16.79 1.77 -1.08
CA GLU A 17 -16.59 0.74 -0.05
C GLU A 17 -15.47 1.06 0.93
N VAL A 18 -14.59 2.01 0.61
CA VAL A 18 -13.40 2.34 1.40
C VAL A 18 -13.71 2.62 2.87
N ALA A 19 -14.82 3.30 3.16
CA ALA A 19 -15.23 3.61 4.53
C ALA A 19 -15.56 2.33 5.33
N ARG A 20 -16.32 1.41 4.71
CA ARG A 20 -16.68 0.11 5.29
C ARG A 20 -15.44 -0.76 5.50
N LEU A 21 -14.56 -0.83 4.50
CA LEU A 21 -13.33 -1.63 4.57
C LEU A 21 -12.37 -1.08 5.65
N LYS A 22 -12.24 0.25 5.76
CA LYS A 22 -11.51 0.89 6.86
C LYS A 22 -12.07 0.45 8.22
N GLU A 23 -13.38 0.60 8.43
CA GLU A 23 -14.00 0.24 9.72
C GLU A 23 -13.79 -1.24 10.04
N ARG A 24 -13.90 -2.10 9.03
CA ARG A 24 -13.69 -3.55 9.16
C ARG A 24 -12.25 -3.89 9.56
N VAL A 25 -11.24 -3.36 8.85
CA VAL A 25 -9.84 -3.68 9.13
C VAL A 25 -9.36 -3.07 10.43
N VAL A 26 -9.76 -1.83 10.74
CA VAL A 26 -9.46 -1.19 12.03
C VAL A 26 -10.14 -1.94 13.17
N GLY A 27 -11.43 -2.27 13.02
CA GLY A 27 -12.18 -3.00 14.03
C GLY A 27 -11.56 -4.36 14.34
N TRP A 28 -11.04 -5.05 13.31
CA TRP A 28 -10.29 -6.29 13.47
C TRP A 28 -8.96 -6.07 14.21
N LEU A 29 -8.13 -5.10 13.78
CA LEU A 29 -6.84 -4.79 14.42
C LEU A 29 -7.01 -4.44 15.91
N VAL A 30 -8.05 -3.66 16.24
CA VAL A 30 -8.40 -3.32 17.62
C VAL A 30 -8.95 -4.53 18.38
N GLY A 31 -9.81 -5.33 17.75
CA GLY A 31 -10.38 -6.54 18.35
C GLY A 31 -9.33 -7.60 18.71
N GLU A 32 -8.29 -7.74 17.89
CA GLU A 32 -7.13 -8.61 18.15
C GLU A 32 -6.13 -7.98 19.14
N GLY A 33 -6.36 -6.73 19.56
CA GLY A 33 -5.46 -5.97 20.41
C GLY A 33 -4.11 -5.66 19.76
N ILE A 34 -4.02 -5.75 18.43
CA ILE A 34 -2.81 -5.43 17.65
C ILE A 34 -2.54 -3.93 17.72
N VAL A 35 -3.59 -3.12 17.59
CA VAL A 35 -3.55 -1.68 17.84
C VAL A 35 -4.57 -1.30 18.91
N VAL A 36 -4.34 -0.18 19.57
CA VAL A 36 -5.31 0.45 20.49
C VAL A 36 -5.49 1.91 20.13
N THR A 37 -6.67 2.46 20.42
CA THR A 37 -6.91 3.89 20.24
C THR A 37 -6.28 4.69 21.38
N ASP A 38 -5.63 5.80 21.06
CA ASP A 38 -5.04 6.73 22.03
C ASP A 38 -5.78 8.08 22.09
N GLY A 39 -6.98 8.16 21.50
CA GLY A 39 -7.79 9.38 21.40
C GLY A 39 -7.41 10.32 20.25
N SER A 40 -6.23 10.17 19.65
CA SER A 40 -5.77 10.94 18.49
C SER A 40 -5.47 10.09 17.25
N GLY A 41 -5.33 8.78 17.42
CA GLY A 41 -5.07 7.81 16.37
C GLY A 41 -5.01 6.39 16.93
N TYR A 42 -4.07 5.61 16.42
CA TYR A 42 -3.83 4.23 16.80
C TYR A 42 -2.37 4.04 17.17
N THR A 43 -2.12 3.42 18.32
CA THR A 43 -0.79 2.98 18.75
C THR A 43 -0.73 1.46 18.83
N ALA A 44 0.47 0.90 18.96
CA ALA A 44 0.64 -0.54 19.17
C ALA A 44 -0.07 -0.99 20.46
N GLY A 45 -0.87 -2.05 20.33
CA GLY A 45 -1.58 -2.67 21.43
C GLY A 45 -0.80 -3.85 22.02
N PRO A 46 -1.23 -4.42 23.15
CA PRO A 46 -0.52 -5.54 23.79
C PRO A 46 -0.46 -6.83 22.93
N GLY A 47 -1.27 -6.91 21.87
CA GLY A 47 -1.26 -7.99 20.89
C GLY A 47 -0.39 -7.72 19.65
N TRP A 48 0.40 -6.65 19.62
CA TRP A 48 1.20 -6.26 18.44
C TRP A 48 2.09 -7.38 17.90
N ALA A 49 2.62 -8.24 18.78
CA ALA A 49 3.50 -9.35 18.41
C ALA A 49 2.83 -10.36 17.47
N ARG A 50 1.50 -10.38 17.36
CA ARG A 50 0.76 -11.21 16.39
C ARG A 50 0.95 -10.76 14.94
N ALA A 51 1.38 -9.52 14.72
CA ALA A 51 1.52 -8.95 13.38
C ALA A 51 2.89 -9.20 12.75
N VAL A 52 3.90 -9.51 13.56
CA VAL A 52 5.30 -9.55 13.14
C VAL A 52 5.86 -10.97 13.20
N ASP A 53 7.01 -11.20 12.55
CA ASP A 53 7.74 -12.46 12.70
C ASP A 53 8.43 -12.56 14.07
N ASP A 54 8.80 -13.79 14.47
CA ASP A 54 9.35 -14.14 15.80
C ASP A 54 10.69 -13.43 16.11
N ASP A 55 11.34 -12.85 15.09
CA ASP A 55 12.54 -12.02 15.19
C ASP A 55 12.23 -10.54 15.54
N GLY A 56 11.00 -10.24 15.96
CA GLY A 56 10.55 -8.93 16.44
C GLY A 56 11.21 -8.53 17.77
N ASP A 57 12.53 -8.35 17.78
CA ASP A 57 13.38 -8.08 18.95
C ASP A 57 13.05 -6.77 19.69
N HIS A 58 12.13 -5.96 19.16
CA HIS A 58 11.78 -4.66 19.71
C HIS A 58 10.31 -4.29 19.51
N GLU A 59 9.72 -3.74 20.57
CA GLU A 59 8.37 -3.21 20.58
C GLU A 59 8.21 -2.04 19.59
N PRO A 60 7.08 -1.96 18.85
CA PRO A 60 6.82 -0.84 17.96
C PRO A 60 6.85 0.49 18.73
N SER A 61 7.56 1.48 18.20
CA SER A 61 7.63 2.81 18.80
C SER A 61 6.72 3.86 18.13
N GLY A 62 6.02 3.48 17.06
CA GLY A 62 5.09 4.33 16.35
C GLY A 62 3.71 3.69 16.14
N GLY A 63 2.81 4.49 15.60
CA GLY A 63 1.39 4.15 15.45
C GLY A 63 0.99 3.65 14.08
N LEU A 64 -0.31 3.47 13.90
CA LEU A 64 -0.97 3.20 12.62
C LEU A 64 -1.67 4.47 12.13
N ALA A 65 -1.30 4.91 10.94
CA ALA A 65 -2.03 5.89 10.15
C ALA A 65 -2.91 5.16 9.11
N VAL A 66 -4.19 5.54 9.04
CA VAL A 66 -5.14 4.97 8.09
C VAL A 66 -5.51 6.02 7.06
N HIS A 67 -5.07 5.80 5.83
CA HIS A 67 -5.29 6.67 4.68
C HIS A 67 -6.55 6.25 3.94
N VAL A 68 -7.45 7.20 3.69
CA VAL A 68 -8.73 6.99 2.97
C VAL A 68 -8.84 8.00 1.85
N GLY A 69 -9.31 7.53 0.69
CA GLY A 69 -9.39 8.31 -0.53
C GLY A 69 -8.22 8.00 -1.45
N ARG A 70 -8.23 8.60 -2.64
CA ARG A 70 -7.24 8.32 -3.70
C ARG A 70 -5.84 8.71 -3.23
N GLY A 71 -4.97 7.73 -3.07
CA GLY A 71 -3.59 7.91 -2.62
C GLY A 71 -2.59 7.16 -3.49
N GLY A 72 -1.45 7.81 -3.73
CA GLY A 72 -0.22 7.14 -4.19
C GLY A 72 0.68 6.90 -2.99
N PHE A 73 1.09 5.66 -2.79
CA PHE A 73 1.96 5.22 -1.69
C PHE A 73 3.30 4.79 -2.26
N HIS A 74 4.40 5.08 -1.57
CA HIS A 74 5.74 4.76 -2.07
C HIS A 74 6.72 4.33 -0.98
N SER A 75 7.78 3.62 -1.36
CA SER A 75 8.82 3.08 -0.45
C SER A 75 9.85 4.11 0.03
N GLY A 76 9.57 5.41 -0.12
CA GLY A 76 10.53 6.48 0.14
C GLY A 76 11.24 6.97 -1.12
N ALA A 77 12.56 7.15 -1.06
CA ALA A 77 13.33 7.83 -2.11
C ALA A 77 13.59 6.98 -3.37
N ASP A 78 13.50 5.65 -3.25
CA ASP A 78 13.75 4.74 -4.36
C ASP A 78 12.53 4.69 -5.28
N MET A 79 12.74 5.02 -6.56
CA MET A 79 11.73 4.96 -7.61
C MET A 79 11.87 3.65 -8.40
N PRO A 80 10.79 3.12 -9.00
CA PRO A 80 10.91 1.94 -9.86
C PRO A 80 11.76 2.23 -11.09
N GLU A 81 12.49 1.22 -11.57
CA GLU A 81 13.23 1.32 -12.83
C GLU A 81 12.36 0.87 -14.01
N ALA A 82 11.33 0.06 -13.77
CA ALA A 82 10.41 -0.38 -14.81
C ALA A 82 8.96 -0.54 -14.33
N ALA A 83 8.03 -0.22 -15.23
CA ALA A 83 6.61 -0.51 -15.11
C ALA A 83 6.28 -1.84 -15.79
N VAL A 84 5.58 -2.75 -15.09
CA VAL A 84 5.21 -4.07 -15.58
C VAL A 84 3.74 -4.10 -15.99
N CYS A 85 3.48 -4.38 -17.26
CA CYS A 85 2.12 -4.43 -17.78
C CYS A 85 1.40 -5.69 -17.27
N PRO A 86 0.23 -5.57 -16.61
CA PRO A 86 -0.54 -6.72 -16.12
C PRO A 86 -1.20 -7.53 -17.24
N ARG A 87 -1.20 -7.03 -18.49
CA ARG A 87 -1.85 -7.68 -19.64
C ARG A 87 -0.90 -8.56 -20.45
N CYS A 88 0.34 -8.12 -20.65
CA CYS A 88 1.33 -8.84 -21.46
C CYS A 88 2.62 -9.17 -20.72
N ALA A 89 2.73 -8.80 -19.43
CA ALA A 89 3.91 -8.95 -18.59
C ALA A 89 5.18 -8.24 -19.11
N ALA A 90 5.07 -7.42 -20.15
CA ALA A 90 6.21 -6.65 -20.64
C ALA A 90 6.60 -5.58 -19.61
N ALA A 91 7.89 -5.51 -19.32
CA ALA A 91 8.49 -4.43 -18.55
C ALA A 91 8.84 -3.26 -19.47
N THR A 92 8.44 -2.05 -19.08
CA THR A 92 8.78 -0.80 -19.74
C THR A 92 9.75 -0.04 -18.84
N THR A 93 10.98 0.14 -19.29
CA THR A 93 11.98 0.95 -18.57
C THR A 93 11.47 2.38 -18.42
N LEU A 94 11.60 2.94 -17.22
CA LEU A 94 11.17 4.28 -16.86
C LEU A 94 12.31 5.28 -17.08
N ASP A 95 12.59 5.59 -18.35
CA ASP A 95 13.37 6.77 -18.72
C ASP A 95 12.56 8.07 -18.50
N ASP A 96 13.16 9.23 -18.73
CA ASP A 96 12.52 10.53 -18.48
C ASP A 96 11.17 10.68 -19.21
N ASP A 97 11.07 10.19 -20.45
CA ASP A 97 9.85 10.29 -21.27
C ASP A 97 8.77 9.32 -20.78
N ALA A 98 9.15 8.07 -20.49
CA ALA A 98 8.23 7.09 -19.93
C ALA A 98 7.74 7.53 -18.55
N TRP A 99 8.64 7.98 -17.69
CA TRP A 99 8.32 8.48 -16.36
C TRP A 99 7.35 9.65 -16.41
N SER A 100 7.59 10.63 -17.30
CA SER A 100 6.69 11.77 -17.49
C SER A 100 5.26 11.32 -17.85
N ARG A 101 5.11 10.38 -18.80
CA ARG A 101 3.81 9.80 -19.16
C ARG A 101 3.10 9.15 -17.98
N PHE A 102 3.84 8.38 -17.16
CA PHE A 102 3.28 7.74 -15.98
C PHE A 102 2.90 8.77 -14.92
N SER A 103 3.76 9.74 -14.64
CA SER A 103 3.53 10.82 -13.68
C SER A 103 2.27 11.64 -14.01
N ASP A 104 2.08 12.01 -15.28
CA ASP A 104 0.88 12.74 -15.72
C ASP A 104 -0.39 11.92 -15.55
N ALA A 105 -0.33 10.61 -15.86
CA ALA A 105 -1.46 9.70 -15.67
C ALA A 105 -1.76 9.48 -14.17
N MET A 106 -0.73 9.36 -13.33
CA MET A 106 -0.87 9.23 -11.88
C MET A 106 -1.52 10.46 -11.27
N GLN A 107 -1.11 11.66 -11.67
CA GLN A 107 -1.73 12.91 -11.25
C GLN A 107 -3.20 12.97 -11.70
N THR A 108 -3.47 12.64 -12.97
CA THR A 108 -4.85 12.60 -13.49
C THR A 108 -5.72 11.61 -12.71
N TRP A 109 -5.18 10.43 -12.39
CA TRP A 109 -5.88 9.44 -11.58
C TRP A 109 -6.14 9.96 -10.16
N HIS A 110 -5.16 10.61 -9.53
CA HIS A 110 -5.34 11.21 -8.21
C HIS A 110 -6.47 12.24 -8.21
N ASP A 111 -6.54 13.08 -9.24
CA ASP A 111 -7.54 14.14 -9.33
C ASP A 111 -8.94 13.61 -9.65
N THR A 112 -9.05 12.61 -10.52
CA THR A 112 -10.33 12.20 -11.14
C THR A 112 -10.81 10.80 -10.77
N GLY A 113 -9.94 9.95 -10.23
CA GLY A 113 -10.19 8.53 -10.01
C GLY A 113 -10.03 7.65 -11.25
N ALA A 114 -9.73 8.22 -12.42
CA ALA A 114 -9.64 7.48 -13.67
C ALA A 114 -8.50 7.98 -14.56
N ALA A 115 -7.49 7.15 -14.77
CA ALA A 115 -6.50 7.32 -15.82
C ALA A 115 -5.91 5.98 -16.22
N SER A 116 -5.41 5.91 -17.45
CA SER A 116 -4.74 4.73 -17.99
C SER A 116 -3.51 5.11 -18.78
N VAL A 117 -2.50 4.25 -18.76
CA VAL A 117 -1.32 4.33 -19.62
C VAL A 117 -1.40 3.22 -20.65
N GLU A 118 -1.17 3.54 -21.92
CA GLU A 118 -1.09 2.54 -22.98
C GLU A 118 0.24 1.78 -22.88
N CYS A 119 0.18 0.44 -22.88
CA CYS A 119 1.37 -0.38 -22.87
C CYS A 119 2.11 -0.30 -24.21
N PRO A 120 3.41 0.07 -24.24
CA PRO A 120 4.17 0.14 -25.50
C PRO A 120 4.32 -1.21 -26.21
N ALA A 121 4.21 -2.33 -25.50
CA ALA A 121 4.42 -3.67 -26.05
C ALA A 121 3.16 -4.31 -26.62
N CYS A 122 1.99 -4.09 -26.01
CA CYS A 122 0.73 -4.72 -26.42
C CYS A 122 -0.38 -3.74 -26.80
N ALA A 123 -0.12 -2.43 -26.72
CA ALA A 123 -1.06 -1.34 -27.00
C ALA A 123 -2.35 -1.36 -26.15
N ALA A 124 -2.41 -2.16 -25.09
CA ALA A 124 -3.55 -2.18 -24.20
C ALA A 124 -3.57 -0.92 -23.31
N PRO A 125 -4.70 -0.21 -23.18
CA PRO A 125 -4.87 0.80 -22.15
C PRO A 125 -4.97 0.09 -20.79
N VAL A 126 -4.05 0.40 -19.89
CA VAL A 126 -3.99 -0.21 -18.56
C VAL A 126 -4.24 0.87 -17.50
N PRO A 127 -5.26 0.72 -16.64
CA PRO A 127 -5.50 1.65 -15.54
C PRO A 127 -4.28 1.82 -14.64
N VAL A 128 -4.00 3.05 -14.20
CA VAL A 128 -2.81 3.35 -13.36
C VAL A 128 -2.68 2.41 -12.16
N PRO A 129 -3.73 2.13 -11.35
CA PRO A 129 -3.62 1.23 -10.20
C PRO A 129 -3.30 -0.22 -10.53
N GLU A 130 -3.47 -0.64 -11.79
CA GLU A 130 -3.21 -2.03 -12.19
C GLU A 130 -1.77 -2.27 -12.67
N TRP A 131 -0.98 -1.22 -12.86
CA TRP A 131 0.42 -1.37 -13.24
C TRP A 131 1.23 -1.97 -12.09
N GLY A 132 2.02 -3.00 -12.41
CA GLY A 132 3.05 -3.50 -11.52
C GLY A 132 4.35 -2.72 -11.68
N TRP A 133 5.28 -2.96 -10.77
CA TRP A 133 6.61 -2.32 -10.76
C TRP A 133 7.66 -3.40 -10.47
N ASP A 134 8.90 -3.20 -10.92
CA ASP A 134 10.03 -4.14 -10.74
C ASP A 134 10.59 -4.20 -9.31
N GLY A 135 9.92 -3.52 -8.38
CA GLY A 135 9.94 -3.76 -6.94
C GLY A 135 8.60 -3.30 -6.37
N PRO A 136 8.46 -3.16 -5.05
CA PRO A 136 7.32 -2.49 -4.43
C PRO A 136 7.60 -1.01 -4.10
N PRO A 137 7.99 -0.12 -5.05
CA PRO A 137 8.19 1.28 -4.71
C PRO A 137 6.93 2.13 -4.87
N LEU A 138 5.87 1.64 -5.52
CA LEU A 138 4.65 2.40 -5.77
C LEU A 138 3.39 1.52 -5.68
N ALA A 139 2.35 2.05 -5.05
CA ALA A 139 0.99 1.50 -5.12
C ALA A 139 -0.04 2.63 -5.15
N PHE A 140 -1.15 2.41 -5.84
CA PHE A 140 -2.25 3.36 -5.94
C PHE A 140 -3.53 2.68 -5.49
N GLY A 141 -4.27 3.31 -4.58
CA GLY A 141 -5.47 2.73 -4.01
C GLY A 141 -6.29 3.76 -3.23
N HIS A 142 -7.43 3.31 -2.70
CA HIS A 142 -8.30 4.15 -1.87
C HIS A 142 -8.09 3.94 -0.37
N LEU A 143 -7.44 2.84 0.04
CA LEU A 143 -7.16 2.50 1.43
C LEU A 143 -5.70 2.12 1.60
N GLY A 144 -5.02 2.81 2.51
CA GLY A 144 -3.65 2.48 2.92
C GLY A 144 -3.52 2.39 4.44
N LEU A 145 -2.87 1.34 4.92
CA LEU A 145 -2.57 1.11 6.33
C LEU A 145 -1.07 1.30 6.52
N GLU A 146 -0.67 2.43 7.10
CA GLU A 146 0.72 2.81 7.26
C GLU A 146 1.15 2.67 8.73
N PHE A 147 2.10 1.80 8.98
CA PHE A 147 2.60 1.46 10.30
C PHE A 147 4.01 2.00 10.50
N TRP A 148 4.19 2.82 11.53
CA TRP A 148 5.43 3.54 11.79
C TRP A 148 6.28 2.87 12.85
N ASN A 149 7.54 2.57 12.53
CA ASN A 149 8.52 1.97 13.43
C ASN A 149 8.06 0.63 14.04
N TRP A 150 7.35 -0.18 13.26
CA TRP A 150 7.02 -1.57 13.58
C TRP A 150 8.13 -2.51 13.07
N PRO A 151 8.36 -3.66 13.73
CA PRO A 151 9.13 -4.76 13.14
C PRO A 151 8.48 -5.27 11.84
N ASP A 152 9.23 -6.03 11.06
CA ASP A 152 8.77 -6.54 9.78
C ASP A 152 7.55 -7.46 9.97
N PHE A 153 6.53 -7.25 9.14
CA PHE A 153 5.31 -8.03 9.20
C PHE A 153 5.50 -9.45 8.69
N SER A 154 4.89 -10.39 9.42
CA SER A 154 4.84 -11.78 9.00
C SER A 154 3.98 -11.97 7.75
N ASP A 155 4.31 -12.97 6.94
CA ASP A 155 3.49 -13.41 5.80
C ASP A 155 2.05 -13.73 6.24
N ALA A 156 1.90 -14.35 7.41
CA ALA A 156 0.60 -14.72 7.97
C ALA A 156 -0.25 -13.49 8.30
N PHE A 157 0.34 -12.45 8.87
CA PHE A 157 -0.37 -11.20 9.16
C PHE A 157 -0.82 -10.49 7.87
N ARG A 158 0.07 -10.41 6.87
CA ARG A 158 -0.25 -9.81 5.57
C ARG A 158 -1.38 -10.55 4.87
N ALA A 159 -1.33 -11.88 4.83
CA ALA A 159 -2.41 -12.71 4.29
C ALA A 159 -3.72 -12.50 5.07
N ARG A 160 -3.65 -12.32 6.39
CA ARG A 160 -4.84 -12.09 7.20
C ARG A 160 -5.48 -10.73 6.92
N ILE A 161 -4.69 -9.70 6.64
CA ILE A 161 -5.22 -8.41 6.19
C ILE A 161 -5.98 -8.58 4.87
N THR A 162 -5.44 -9.32 3.90
CA THR A 162 -6.14 -9.63 2.64
C THR A 162 -7.49 -10.29 2.89
N ASP A 163 -7.58 -11.29 3.79
CA ASP A 163 -8.86 -11.93 4.15
C ASP A 163 -9.86 -10.94 4.77
N VAL A 164 -9.37 -10.05 5.63
CA VAL A 164 -10.18 -9.03 6.28
C VAL A 164 -10.66 -8.00 5.26
N LEU A 165 -9.88 -7.72 4.22
CA LEU A 165 -10.24 -6.90 3.07
C LEU A 165 -11.00 -7.71 1.99
N GLU A 166 -11.81 -8.69 2.39
CA GLU A 166 -12.70 -9.44 1.50
C GLU A 166 -11.97 -10.21 0.37
N GLY A 167 -10.68 -10.49 0.55
CA GLY A 167 -9.83 -11.18 -0.44
C GLY A 167 -9.25 -10.26 -1.51
N HIS A 168 -9.35 -8.94 -1.33
CA HIS A 168 -8.80 -7.96 -2.26
C HIS A 168 -7.28 -8.11 -2.43
N ARG A 169 -6.80 -7.86 -3.63
CA ARG A 169 -5.35 -7.75 -3.88
C ARG A 169 -4.78 -6.56 -3.11
N THR A 170 -3.73 -6.83 -2.35
CA THR A 170 -3.00 -5.83 -1.56
C THR A 170 -1.57 -5.68 -2.06
N ALA A 171 -1.05 -4.45 -2.07
CA ALA A 171 0.37 -4.18 -2.18
C ALA A 171 0.99 -4.00 -0.79
N TYR A 172 2.24 -4.43 -0.62
CA TYR A 172 3.02 -4.19 0.58
C TYR A 172 4.26 -3.38 0.21
N LEU A 173 4.42 -2.22 0.84
CA LEU A 173 5.53 -1.30 0.64
C LEU A 173 6.28 -1.14 1.97
N TRP A 174 7.58 -0.87 1.89
CA TRP A 174 8.41 -0.56 3.04
C TRP A 174 9.29 0.64 2.71
N GLY A 175 9.48 1.56 3.64
CA GLY A 175 10.32 2.74 3.45
C GLY A 175 10.99 3.24 4.71
N LYS A 176 11.94 4.15 4.53
CA LYS A 176 12.70 4.79 5.61
C LYS A 176 12.98 6.26 5.29
N ILE A 177 12.91 7.11 6.31
CA ILE A 177 13.19 8.55 6.26
C ILE A 177 14.46 8.86 7.06
#